data_AF-A0A960SRE1-F1
#
_entry.id   AF-A0A960SRE1-F1
#
_cell.length_a   1.000
_cell.length_b   1.000
_cell.length_c   1.000
_cell.angle_alpha   90.00
_cell.angle_beta   90.00
_cell.angle_gamma   90.00
#
_symmetry.space_group_name_H-M   'P 1'
#
loop_
_entity.id
_entity.type
_entity.pdbx_description
1 polymer ?
#
loop_
_entity_poly.entity_id
_entity_poly.type
_entity_poly.pdbx_seq_one_letter_code
_entity_poly.pdbx_strand_id
1 'polypeptide(L)'
;MSANAAATSRHPRVLVIVASDPRESARPAEAIRIAAGVGAWRRAEMNLYLRGPAVHSLTEFADELVDEDNFTRYLPMLAEWERPV
;
A
#
# COMPACT_ATOMS: atom_id res chain seq x y z
N MET A 1 -31.88 -15.04 10.36
CA MET A 1 -30.52 -15.11 9.79
C MET A 1 -30.46 -14.11 8.64
N SER A 2 -30.00 -12.89 8.91
CA SER A 2 -29.92 -11.82 7.90
C SER A 2 -28.64 -11.98 7.10
N ALA A 3 -28.75 -11.99 5.77
CA ALA A 3 -27.62 -12.06 4.86
C ALA A 3 -26.79 -10.77 4.98
N ASN A 4 -25.50 -10.90 5.31
CA ASN A 4 -24.54 -9.81 5.22
C ASN A 4 -24.17 -9.64 3.74
N ALA A 5 -24.98 -8.90 2.99
CA ALA A 5 -24.62 -8.44 1.67
C ALA A 5 -23.51 -7.41 1.84
N ALA A 6 -22.27 -7.80 1.56
CA ALA A 6 -21.15 -6.88 1.45
C ALA A 6 -21.58 -5.72 0.55
N ALA A 7 -21.72 -4.53 1.11
CA ALA A 7 -22.07 -3.35 0.35
C ALA A 7 -21.00 -3.17 -0.74
N THR A 8 -21.35 -3.47 -1.99
CA THR A 8 -20.44 -3.29 -3.11
C THR A 8 -20.16 -1.80 -3.22
N SER A 9 -18.95 -1.39 -2.87
CA SER A 9 -18.48 -0.04 -3.11
C SER A 9 -18.63 0.25 -4.61
N ARG A 10 -19.20 1.41 -4.95
CA ARG A 10 -19.31 1.87 -6.35
C ARG A 10 -17.97 2.32 -6.93
N HIS A 11 -16.92 2.35 -6.10
CA HIS A 11 -15.60 2.80 -6.49
C HIS A 11 -14.81 1.65 -7.12
N PRO A 12 -14.05 1.90 -8.21
CA PRO A 12 -13.14 0.91 -8.75
C PRO A 12 -12.19 0.39 -7.67
N ARG A 13 -12.02 -0.93 -7.62
CA ARG A 13 -11.05 -1.58 -6.74
C ARG A 13 -9.74 -1.76 -7.49
N VAL A 14 -8.64 -1.32 -6.89
CA VAL A 14 -7.30 -1.37 -7.47
C VAL A 14 -6.40 -2.18 -6.56
N LEU A 15 -5.67 -3.13 -7.14
CA LEU A 15 -4.63 -3.89 -6.48
C LEU A 15 -3.28 -3.45 -7.03
N VAL A 16 -2.40 -2.98 -6.16
CA VAL A 16 -1.01 -2.66 -6.48
C VAL A 16 -0.14 -3.80 -5.98
N ILE A 17 0.52 -4.52 -6.89
CA ILE A 17 1.43 -5.62 -6.55
C ILE A 17 2.86 -5.08 -6.55
N VAL A 18 3.55 -5.23 -5.43
CA VAL A 18 4.95 -4.84 -5.28
C VAL A 18 5.78 -6.08 -5.02
N ALA A 19 6.86 -6.25 -5.78
CA ALA A 19 7.67 -7.47 -5.75
C ALA A 19 9.18 -7.23 -5.69
N SER A 20 9.66 -6.02 -5.95
CA SER A 20 11.08 -5.66 -5.90
C SER A 20 11.56 -5.44 -4.47
N ASP A 21 12.84 -5.69 -4.23
CA ASP A 21 13.48 -5.44 -2.93
C ASP A 21 13.58 -3.92 -2.68
N PRO A 22 12.99 -3.39 -1.59
CA PRO A 22 13.04 -1.95 -1.27
C PRO A 22 14.42 -1.48 -0.83
N ARG A 23 15.34 -2.37 -0.47
CA ARG A 23 16.73 -2.02 -0.13
C ARG A 23 17.59 -1.74 -1.37
N GLU A 24 17.14 -2.23 -2.53
CA GLU A 24 17.89 -2.17 -3.79
C GLU A 24 17.16 -1.36 -4.87
N SER A 25 15.93 -0.90 -4.61
CA SER A 25 15.07 -0.28 -5.61
C SER A 25 14.10 0.73 -5.02
N ALA A 26 13.95 1.86 -5.72
CA ALA A 26 12.94 2.89 -5.43
C ALA A 26 11.49 2.46 -5.74
N ARG A 27 11.28 1.39 -6.51
CA ARG A 27 9.93 1.02 -7.00
C ARG A 27 8.90 0.76 -5.89
N PRO A 28 9.24 0.12 -4.76
CA PRO A 28 8.30 -0.03 -3.65
C PRO A 28 7.88 1.32 -3.04
N ALA A 29 8.83 2.26 -2.86
CA ALA A 29 8.55 3.61 -2.39
C ALA A 29 7.60 4.36 -3.33
N GLU A 30 7.85 4.30 -4.65
CA GLU A 30 6.98 4.89 -5.67
C GLU A 30 5.57 4.30 -5.63
N ALA A 31 5.46 2.97 -5.52
CA ALA A 31 4.17 2.27 -5.47
C ALA A 31 3.35 2.69 -4.25
N ILE A 32 3.98 2.79 -3.08
CA ILE A 32 3.35 3.25 -1.85
C ILE A 32 2.89 4.71 -1.99
N ARG A 33 3.74 5.59 -2.52
CA ARG A 33 3.40 7.01 -2.76
C ARG A 33 2.21 7.15 -3.71
N ILE A 34 2.18 6.40 -4.80
CA ILE A 34 1.05 6.38 -5.76
C ILE A 34 -0.22 5.88 -5.07
N ALA A 35 -0.13 4.77 -4.33
CA ALA A 35 -1.28 4.21 -3.63
C ALA A 35 -1.88 5.21 -2.63
N ALA A 36 -1.04 5.87 -1.84
CA ALA A 36 -1.45 6.89 -0.89
C ALA A 36 -2.11 8.09 -1.58
N GLY A 37 -1.48 8.62 -2.64
CA GLY A 37 -2.00 9.76 -3.39
C GLY A 37 -3.35 9.47 -4.08
N VAL A 38 -3.49 8.30 -4.72
CA VAL A 38 -4.74 7.90 -5.38
C VAL A 38 -5.84 7.61 -4.37
N GLY A 39 -5.53 6.88 -3.29
CA GLY A 39 -6.53 6.53 -2.28
C GLY A 39 -7.00 7.74 -1.45
N ALA A 40 -6.16 8.77 -1.28
CA ALA A 40 -6.56 10.03 -0.66
C ALA A 40 -7.71 10.73 -1.40
N TRP A 41 -7.86 10.50 -2.72
CA TRP A 41 -8.97 11.04 -3.50
C TRP A 41 -10.32 10.35 -3.23
N ARG A 42 -10.32 9.20 -2.52
CA ARG A 42 -11.50 8.40 -2.15
C ARG A 42 -12.43 8.05 -3.32
N ARG A 43 -11.88 8.02 -4.55
CA ARG A 43 -12.60 7.61 -5.77
C ARG A 43 -12.29 6.18 -6.20
N ALA A 44 -11.25 5.57 -5.63
CA ALA A 44 -10.85 4.20 -5.86
C ALA A 44 -10.51 3.53 -4.52
N GLU A 45 -10.78 2.25 -4.45
CA GLU A 45 -10.44 1.40 -3.34
C GLU A 45 -9.07 0.75 -3.58
N MET A 46 -8.04 1.34 -2.99
CA MET A 46 -6.66 0.85 -3.11
C MET A 46 -6.42 -0.33 -2.16
N ASN A 47 -5.69 -1.33 -2.63
CA ASN A 47 -5.10 -2.41 -1.84
C ASN A 47 -3.64 -2.56 -2.28
N LEU A 48 -2.74 -2.69 -1.32
CA LEU A 48 -1.33 -2.98 -1.57
C LEU A 48 -1.09 -4.46 -1.30
N TYR A 49 -0.33 -5.12 -2.16
CA TYR A 49 0.07 -6.50 -1.94
C TYR A 49 1.59 -6.61 -2.11
N LEU A 50 2.27 -6.76 -0.98
CA LEU A 50 3.70 -6.99 -0.93
C LEU A 50 3.99 -8.48 -1.10
N ARG A 51 4.82 -8.83 -2.09
CA ARG A 51 5.25 -10.22 -2.31
C ARG A 51 6.76 -10.35 -2.45
N GLY A 52 7.30 -11.50 -2.03
CA GLY A 52 8.73 -11.76 -2.13
C GLY A 52 9.54 -10.71 -1.33
N PRO A 53 10.64 -10.16 -1.87
CA PRO A 53 11.48 -9.24 -1.10
C PRO A 53 10.80 -7.90 -0.78
N ALA A 54 9.68 -7.57 -1.44
CA ALA A 54 8.91 -6.37 -1.11
C ALA A 54 8.34 -6.37 0.32
N VAL A 55 8.26 -7.52 1.00
CA VAL A 55 7.83 -7.58 2.40
C VAL A 55 8.78 -6.83 3.35
N HIS A 56 10.03 -6.60 2.94
CA HIS A 56 10.98 -5.77 3.69
C HIS A 56 10.54 -4.30 3.77
N SER A 57 9.54 -3.87 2.99
CA SER A 57 8.92 -2.54 3.12
C SER A 57 8.18 -2.35 4.45
N LEU A 58 7.92 -3.44 5.19
CA LEU A 58 7.31 -3.42 6.52
C LEU A 58 8.35 -3.41 7.66
N THR A 59 9.62 -3.24 7.35
CA THR A 59 10.69 -3.14 8.35
C THR A 59 10.45 -1.95 9.30
N GLU A 60 10.90 -2.09 10.54
CA GLU A 60 10.93 -1.02 11.53
C GLU A 60 12.10 -0.02 11.31
N PHE A 61 13.09 -0.40 10.49
CA PHE A 61 14.27 0.40 10.13
C PHE A 61 14.17 0.94 8.71
N ALA A 62 13.39 2.01 8.52
CA ALA A 62 13.14 2.58 7.19
C ALA A 62 14.38 3.22 6.55
N ASP A 63 15.37 3.62 7.35
CA ASP A 63 16.64 4.24 6.93
C ASP A 63 17.53 3.32 6.08
N GLU A 64 17.25 2.01 6.06
CA GLU A 64 17.90 1.04 5.18
C GLU A 64 17.23 0.90 3.80
N LEU A 65 16.10 1.59 3.57
CA LEU A 65 15.32 1.49 2.34
C LEU A 65 15.65 2.61 1.36
N VAL A 66 15.60 2.33 0.07
CA VAL A 66 15.73 3.35 -0.98
C VAL A 66 14.50 4.27 -0.94
N ASP A 67 14.74 5.58 -0.85
CA ASP A 67 13.72 6.62 -0.70
C ASP A 67 12.89 6.46 0.59
N GLU A 68 13.58 6.33 1.73
CA GLU A 68 13.04 6.05 3.07
C GLU A 68 11.88 6.97 3.48
N ASP A 69 11.92 8.24 3.07
CA ASP A 69 10.91 9.25 3.35
C ASP A 69 9.51 8.83 2.88
N ASN A 70 9.41 8.09 1.77
CA ASN A 70 8.13 7.65 1.24
C ASN A 70 7.48 6.59 2.13
N PHE A 71 8.26 5.66 2.69
CA PHE A 71 7.74 4.64 3.59
C PHE A 71 7.23 5.27 4.87
N THR A 72 8.06 6.11 5.50
CA THR A 72 7.72 6.79 6.76
C THR A 72 6.49 7.69 6.60
N ARG A 73 6.35 8.36 5.46
CA ARG A 73 5.24 9.31 5.23
C ARG A 73 3.94 8.65 4.80
N TYR A 74 3.99 7.67 3.90
CA TYR A 74 2.81 7.21 3.17
C TYR A 74 2.32 5.83 3.59
N LEU A 75 3.21 4.95 4.07
CA LEU A 75 2.82 3.60 4.49
C LEU A 75 1.84 3.63 5.69
N PRO A 76 2.02 4.51 6.72
CA PRO A 76 1.03 4.64 7.80
C PRO A 76 -0.37 5.03 7.30
N MET A 77 -0.44 5.92 6.28
CA MET A 77 -1.72 6.34 5.69
C MET A 77 -2.46 5.17 5.04
N LEU A 78 -1.74 4.21 4.45
CA LEU A 78 -2.33 3.01 3.86
C LEU A 78 -2.83 2.04 4.94
N ALA A 79 -2.10 1.92 6.06
CA ALA A 79 -2.48 1.06 7.18
C ALA A 79 -3.77 1.51 7.88
N GLU A 80 -4.01 2.83 7.96
CA GLU A 80 -5.26 3.41 8.47
C GLU A 80 -6.51 3.00 7.67
N TRP A 81 -6.35 2.51 6.44
CA TRP A 81 -7.49 2.11 5.61
C TRP A 81 -8.07 0.75 5.97
N GLU A 82 -7.55 0.10 7.04
CA GLU A 82 -7.98 -1.21 7.55
C GLU A 82 -8.02 -2.29 6.45
N ARG A 83 -7.08 -2.21 5.50
CA ARG A 83 -6.97 -3.09 4.35
C ARG A 83 -5.69 -3.91 4.41
N PRO A 84 -5.66 -5.09 3.77
CA PRO A 84 -4.44 -5.85 3.65
C PRO A 84 -3.34 -5.02 2.98
N VAL A 85 -2.16 -5.09 3.57
CA VAL A 85 -0.87 -4.64 3.02
C VAL A 85 0.00 -5.89 2.82
#